data_AF-A0AAE1SJY6-F1
#
_entry.id   AF-A0AAE1SJY6-F1
#
_cell.length_a   1.000
_cell.length_b   1.000
_cell.length_c   1.000
_cell.angle_alpha   90.00
_cell.angle_beta   90.00
_cell.angle_gamma   90.00
#
_symmetry.space_group_name_H-M   'P 1'
#
loop_
_entity.id
_entity.type
_entity.pdbx_description
1 polymer ?
#
loop_
_entity_poly.entity_id
_entity_poly.type
_entity_poly.pdbx_seq_one_letter_code
_entity_poly.pdbx_strand_id
1 'polypeptide(L)' 'MKFHVVIVMILALLLTTASAQQCGRQARGRSCANGLCCSQYGFCGTTRAYCGVGCQRNCHRYATNTTGDDEHKNDGGPN' A
#
# COMPACT_ATOMS: atom_id res chain seq x y z
N MET A 1 2.15 -38.90 -9.86
CA MET A 1 1.82 -38.03 -11.01
C MET A 1 0.53 -37.23 -10.78
N LYS A 2 -0.66 -37.84 -10.83
CA LYS A 2 -1.95 -37.10 -10.72
C LYS A 2 -2.20 -36.46 -9.34
N PHE A 3 -1.85 -37.15 -8.25
CA PHE A 3 -1.96 -36.61 -6.89
C PHE A 3 -1.00 -35.45 -6.61
N HIS A 4 0.22 -35.48 -7.15
CA HIS A 4 1.16 -34.37 -7.01
C HIS A 4 0.66 -33.11 -7.70
N VAL A 5 0.00 -33.24 -8.86
CA VAL A 5 -0.64 -32.11 -9.55
C VAL A 5 -1.76 -31.51 -8.70
N VAL A 6 -2.58 -32.35 -8.05
CA VAL A 6 -3.64 -31.90 -7.13
C VAL A 6 -3.06 -31.20 -5.89
N ILE A 7 -2.00 -31.74 -5.29
CA ILE A 7 -1.33 -31.15 -4.12
C ILE A 7 -0.69 -29.79 -4.48
N VAL A 8 -0.04 -29.67 -5.63
CA VAL A 8 0.58 -28.42 -6.10
C VAL A 8 -0.47 -27.35 -6.42
N MET A 9 -1.60 -27.72 -7.02
CA MET A 9 -2.72 -26.80 -7.30
C MET A 9 -3.41 -26.31 -6.02
N ILE A 10 -3.61 -27.18 -5.03
CA ILE A 10 -4.17 -26.79 -3.72
C ILE A 10 -3.22 -25.86 -2.98
N LEU A 11 -1.90 -26.14 -3.02
CA LEU A 11 -0.89 -25.24 -2.44
C LEU A 11 -0.94 -23.87 -3.12
N ALA A 12 -1.02 -23.82 -4.45
CA ALA A 12 -1.12 -22.57 -5.19
C ALA A 12 -2.41 -21.79 -4.88
N LEU A 13 -3.55 -22.47 -4.66
CA LEU A 13 -4.81 -21.82 -4.25
C LEU A 13 -4.74 -21.20 -2.85
N LEU A 14 -3.93 -21.76 -1.94
CA LEU A 14 -3.77 -21.23 -0.58
C LEU A 14 -2.95 -19.93 -0.54
N LEU A 15 -2.11 -19.67 -1.55
CA LEU A 15 -1.27 -18.46 -1.62
C LEU A 15 -1.97 -17.24 -2.25
N THR A 16 -3.15 -17.40 -2.86
CA THR A 16 -3.77 -16.33 -3.67
C THR A 16 -4.75 -15.42 -2.91
N THR A 17 -4.98 -15.65 -1.61
CA THR A 17 -6.12 -15.04 -0.89
C THR A 17 -5.81 -13.78 -0.06
N ALA A 18 -4.59 -13.25 -0.09
CA ALA A 18 -4.24 -11.98 0.56
C ALA A 18 -4.15 -10.82 -0.46
N SER A 19 -5.30 -10.38 -1.00
CA SER A 19 -5.36 -9.24 -1.92
C SER A 19 -5.28 -7.90 -1.19
N ALA A 20 -4.09 -7.54 -0.71
CA ALA A 20 -3.83 -6.15 -0.36
C ALA A 20 -3.96 -5.30 -1.63
N GLN A 21 -4.74 -4.21 -1.57
CA GLN A 21 -4.96 -3.34 -2.73
C GLN A 21 -3.61 -2.81 -3.22
N GLN A 22 -3.21 -3.19 -4.43
CA GLN A 22 -1.95 -2.77 -5.01
C GLN A 22 -2.08 -1.40 -5.68
N CYS A 23 -1.01 -0.61 -5.56
CA CYS A 23 -0.95 0.77 -6.03
C CYS A 23 0.44 1.13 -6.54
N GLY A 24 0.59 2.32 -7.12
CA GLY A 24 1.89 2.85 -7.53
C GLY A 24 2.47 2.09 -8.72
N ARG A 25 3.79 2.11 -8.87
CA ARG A 25 4.50 1.47 -9.99
C ARG A 25 4.21 -0.03 -10.11
N GLN A 26 3.98 -0.69 -8.99
CA GLN A 26 3.65 -2.11 -8.90
C GLN A 26 2.27 -2.43 -9.50
N ALA A 27 1.39 -1.43 -9.59
CA ALA A 27 0.04 -1.55 -10.13
C ALA A 27 -0.21 -0.61 -11.31
N ARG A 28 0.80 -0.38 -12.18
CA ARG A 28 0.66 0.50 -13.37
C ARG A 28 0.19 1.93 -13.04
N GLY A 29 0.63 2.45 -11.90
CA GLY A 29 0.27 3.80 -11.43
C GLY A 29 -1.11 3.90 -10.79
N ARG A 30 -1.77 2.76 -10.51
CA ARG A 30 -3.08 2.71 -9.83
C ARG A 30 -3.01 3.45 -8.49
N SER A 31 -4.02 4.27 -8.23
CA SER A 31 -4.21 4.91 -6.93
C SER A 31 -5.05 4.01 -6.01
N CYS A 32 -4.80 4.13 -4.71
CA CYS A 32 -5.61 3.45 -3.71
C CYS A 32 -7.03 4.00 -3.65
N ALA A 33 -7.99 3.10 -3.39
CA ALA A 33 -9.36 3.48 -3.08
C ALA A 33 -9.42 4.31 -1.78
N ASN A 34 -10.49 5.08 -1.60
CA ASN A 34 -10.72 5.94 -0.43
C ASN A 34 -9.60 6.96 -0.15
N GLY A 35 -8.75 7.25 -1.13
CA GLY A 35 -7.64 8.17 -0.96
C GLY A 35 -6.56 7.67 0.00
N LEU A 36 -6.45 6.36 0.24
CA LEU A 36 -5.39 5.80 1.09
C LEU A 36 -3.99 6.09 0.51
N CYS A 37 -2.99 6.10 1.38
CA CYS A 37 -1.60 6.25 0.98
C CYS A 37 -1.10 5.02 0.27
N CYS A 38 -0.27 5.22 -0.75
CA CYS A 38 0.42 4.15 -1.44
C CYS A 38 1.86 4.03 -0.93
N SER A 39 2.20 2.93 -0.27
CA SER A 39 3.54 2.68 0.24
C SER A 39 4.58 2.57 -0.88
N GLN A 40 5.87 2.64 -0.52
CA GLN A 40 6.97 2.37 -1.46
C GLN A 40 6.89 0.99 -2.13
N TYR A 41 6.27 0.03 -1.43
CA TYR A 41 6.10 -1.35 -1.89
C TYR A 41 4.84 -1.55 -2.76
N GLY A 42 4.03 -0.50 -2.93
CA GLY A 42 2.84 -0.55 -3.77
C GLY A 42 1.63 -1.16 -3.08
N PHE A 43 1.48 -0.91 -1.78
CA PHE A 43 0.31 -1.32 -1.00
C PHE A 43 -0.42 -0.12 -0.41
N CYS A 44 -1.73 -0.26 -0.24
CA CYS A 44 -2.58 0.80 0.30
C CYS A 44 -2.75 0.73 1.82
N GLY A 45 -2.63 1.86 2.50
CA GLY A 45 -2.89 1.97 3.94
C GLY A 45 -2.89 3.40 4.46
N THR A 46 -3.10 3.58 5.76
CA THR A 46 -3.15 4.89 6.45
C THR A 46 -2.02 5.13 7.44
N THR A 47 -1.25 4.11 7.80
CA THR A 47 -0.20 4.25 8.82
C THR A 47 1.08 4.84 8.22
N ARG A 48 2.03 5.25 9.09
CA ARG A 48 3.33 5.78 8.67
C ARG A 48 4.10 4.85 7.73
N ALA A 49 3.92 3.54 7.82
CA ALA A 49 4.53 2.57 6.91
C ALA A 49 4.05 2.71 5.45
N TYR A 50 2.87 3.31 5.24
CA TYR A 50 2.26 3.53 3.92
C TYR A 50 2.37 4.98 3.46
N CYS A 51 2.23 5.92 4.39
CA CYS A 51 2.22 7.36 4.10
C CYS A 51 3.55 8.07 4.33
N GLY A 52 4.52 7.40 4.97
CA GLY A 52 5.82 7.97 5.32
C GLY A 52 6.81 8.00 4.15
N VAL A 53 8.10 7.91 4.48
CA VAL A 53 9.18 7.95 3.50
C VAL A 53 8.98 6.89 2.42
N GLY A 54 9.12 7.29 1.16
CA GLY A 54 8.94 6.42 0.00
C GLY A 54 7.49 6.22 -0.44
N CYS A 55 6.52 6.89 0.19
CA CYS A 55 5.15 6.90 -0.30
C CYS A 55 5.04 7.40 -1.75
N GLN A 56 4.27 6.70 -2.57
CA GLN A 56 4.13 6.94 -4.01
C GLN A 56 2.91 7.84 -4.36
N ARG A 57 1.85 7.84 -3.53
CA ARG A 57 0.59 8.57 -3.80
C ARG A 57 -0.18 8.82 -2.50
N ASN A 58 -0.91 9.93 -2.43
CA ASN A 58 -1.78 10.32 -1.31
C ASN A 58 -1.06 10.43 0.05
N CYS A 59 0.24 10.74 0.05
CA CYS A 59 1.11 10.74 1.23
C CYS A 59 0.70 11.78 2.28
N HIS A 60 0.04 12.86 1.84
CA HIS A 60 -0.44 13.95 2.71
C HIS A 60 -1.62 13.54 3.61
N ARG A 61 -2.27 12.39 3.37
CA ARG A 61 -3.43 11.93 4.17
C ARG A 61 -3.07 11.45 5.57
N TYR A 62 -1.79 11.23 5.86
CA TYR A 62 -1.32 10.97 7.22
C TYR A 62 -1.57 12.14 8.17
N ALA A 63 -1.60 13.37 7.64
CA ALA A 63 -1.70 14.58 8.47
C ALA A 63 -3.08 14.81 9.09
N THR A 64 -4.14 14.07 8.72
CA THR A 64 -5.52 14.43 9.10
C THR A 64 -6.25 13.41 9.96
N ASN A 65 -5.58 12.36 10.47
CA ASN A 65 -6.24 11.32 11.26
C ASN A 65 -5.69 11.16 12.69
N THR A 66 -4.92 12.13 13.16
CA THR A 66 -4.66 12.34 14.58
C THR A 66 -5.38 13.62 14.99
N THR A 67 -6.49 13.45 15.70
CA THR A 67 -7.14 14.55 16.39
C THR A 67 -6.16 15.06 17.45
N GLY A 68 -5.51 16.21 17.19
CA GLY A 68 -4.54 16.85 18.07
C GLY A 68 -3.10 16.37 17.85
N ASP A 69 -2.16 17.33 17.88
CA ASP A 69 -0.70 17.19 18.08
C ASP A 69 0.03 16.07 17.29
N ASP A 70 0.79 16.34 16.24
CA ASP A 70 1.99 17.18 16.23
C ASP A 70 2.28 17.73 14.83
N GLU A 71 2.78 18.96 14.81
CA GLU A 71 3.30 19.71 13.68
C GLU A 71 4.21 18.88 12.77
N HIS A 72 3.70 18.44 11.62
CA HIS A 72 4.57 18.04 10.52
C HIS A 72 4.95 19.29 9.73
N LYS A 73 6.10 19.87 10.09
CA LYS A 73 6.80 20.88 9.30
C LYS A 73 6.87 20.44 7.84
N ASN A 74 6.18 21.18 6.98
CA ASN A 74 6.38 21.13 5.54
C ASN A 74 7.60 22.00 5.20
N ASP A 75 8.80 21.47 5.41
CA ASP A 75 10.02 22.09 4.88
C ASP A 75 10.33 21.45 3.52
N GLY A 76 10.04 22.19 2.44
CA GLY A 76 10.52 21.87 1.09
C GLY A 76 9.44 21.45 0.10
N GLY A 77 8.59 22.39 -0.29
CA GLY A 77 7.92 22.30 -1.60
C GLY A 77 8.95 22.42 -2.73
N PRO A 78 8.84 21.65 -3.81
CA PRO A 78 9.71 21.84 -4.96
C PRO A 78 9.21 23.02 -5.81
N ASN A 79 10.18 23.86 -6.20
CA ASN A 79 10.11 24.91 -7.23
C ASN A 79 9.43 24.44 -8.52
#